data_AF-U3PB17-F1
#
_entry.id   AF-U3PB17-F1
#
_cell.length_a   1.000
_cell.length_b   1.000
_cell.length_c   1.000
_cell.angle_alpha   90.00
_cell.angle_beta   90.00
_cell.angle_gamma   90.00
#
_symmetry.space_group_name_H-M   'P 1'
#
loop_
_entity.id
_entity.type
_entity.pdbx_description
1 polymer ?
#
loop_
_entity_poly.entity_id
_entity_poly.type
_entity_poly.pdbx_seq_one_letter_code
_entity_poly.pdbx_strand_id
1 'polypeptide(L)'
;MTWLNEQVTELGLLNVDVVRARAEDAKLATPLDQVTARAVSAFRKLLPLTAPLLCDGGELVLMKGAAAQAEIDGAAKEISKFKVRGAEVIVLGEGILDEVTRVIRATVR
;
A
#
# COMPACT_ATOMS: atom_id res chain seq x y z
N MET A 1 6.49 11.97 17.92
CA MET A 1 5.38 12.11 16.96
C MET A 1 5.12 13.56 16.59
N THR A 2 6.09 14.44 16.83
CA THR A 2 6.00 15.85 16.48
C THR A 2 6.36 16.05 15.02
N TRP A 3 7.40 15.36 14.55
CA TRP A 3 7.96 15.55 13.21
C TRP A 3 6.94 15.48 12.06
N LEU A 4 6.10 14.46 11.94
CA LEU A 4 5.13 14.40 10.82
C LEU A 4 4.12 15.56 10.83
N ASN A 5 3.63 15.96 12.01
CA ASN A 5 2.72 17.11 12.13
C ASN A 5 3.45 18.44 11.91
N GLU A 6 4.72 18.54 12.32
CA GLU A 6 5.59 19.67 11.99
C GLU A 6 5.77 19.78 10.48
N GLN A 7 6.03 18.67 9.77
CA GLN A 7 6.15 18.67 8.32
C GLN A 7 4.86 19.08 7.61
N VAL A 8 3.69 18.61 8.09
CA VAL A 8 2.39 19.05 7.59
C VAL A 8 2.23 20.57 7.73
N THR A 9 2.64 21.12 8.88
CA THR A 9 2.55 22.55 9.17
C THR A 9 3.53 23.37 8.33
N GLU A 10 4.80 22.96 8.27
CA GLU A 10 5.87 23.64 7.52
C GLU A 10 5.61 23.67 6.02
N LEU A 11 5.02 22.59 5.46
CA LEU A 11 4.65 22.51 4.04
C LEU A 11 3.27 23.13 3.75
N GLY A 12 2.51 23.55 4.77
CA GLY A 12 1.18 24.16 4.60
C GLY A 12 0.12 23.22 4.03
N LEU A 13 0.19 21.92 4.34
CA LEU A 13 -0.73 20.91 3.79
C LEU A 13 -2.07 20.94 4.54
N LEU A 14 -3.15 21.28 3.83
CA LEU A 14 -4.48 21.49 4.45
C LEU A 14 -5.35 20.23 4.48
N ASN A 15 -4.98 19.19 3.73
CA ASN A 15 -5.77 17.98 3.50
C ASN A 15 -5.02 16.71 3.92
N VAL A 16 -4.23 16.79 5.00
CA VAL A 16 -3.43 15.68 5.52
C VAL A 16 -3.77 15.44 6.98
N ASP A 17 -4.14 14.19 7.30
CA ASP A 17 -4.35 13.73 8.66
C ASP A 17 -3.24 12.76 9.08
N VAL A 18 -2.56 13.06 10.19
CA VAL A 18 -1.55 12.17 10.78
C VAL A 18 -2.19 11.32 11.87
N VAL A 19 -2.48 10.06 11.55
CA VAL A 19 -3.08 9.12 12.51
C VAL A 19 -1.99 8.33 13.24
N ARG A 20 -1.93 8.47 14.57
CA ARG A 20 -1.11 7.57 15.40
C ARG A 20 -1.90 6.31 15.74
N ALA A 21 -1.61 5.24 15.03
CA ALA A 21 -2.06 3.91 15.39
C ALA A 21 -1.04 2.86 14.92
N ARG A 22 -1.16 1.64 15.44
CA ARG A 22 -0.66 0.46 14.71
C ARG A 22 -1.53 0.28 13.47
N ALA A 23 -0.97 -0.26 12.40
CA ALA A 23 -1.73 -0.46 11.17
C ALA A 23 -2.96 -1.36 11.40
N GLU A 24 -2.83 -2.37 12.26
CA GLU A 24 -3.92 -3.26 12.69
C GLU A 24 -5.02 -2.57 13.52
N ASP A 25 -4.72 -1.45 14.16
CA ASP A 25 -5.63 -0.71 15.05
C ASP A 25 -6.16 0.59 14.41
N ALA A 26 -5.71 0.90 13.19
CA ALA A 26 -6.06 2.14 12.50
C ALA A 26 -7.56 2.13 12.14
N LYS A 27 -8.31 3.05 12.76
CA LYS A 27 -9.73 3.26 12.46
C LYS A 27 -9.88 4.57 11.69
N LEU A 28 -10.13 4.44 10.39
CA LEU A 28 -10.41 5.59 9.53
C LEU A 28 -11.91 5.87 9.52
N ALA A 29 -12.27 7.15 9.49
CA ALA A 29 -13.68 7.56 9.45
C ALA A 29 -14.37 7.14 8.15
N THR A 30 -13.61 7.09 7.06
CA THR A 30 -14.06 6.67 5.73
C THR A 30 -13.11 5.65 5.14
N PRO A 31 -13.61 4.68 4.35
CA PRO A 31 -12.76 3.83 3.53
C PRO A 31 -11.98 4.66 2.50
N LEU A 32 -10.81 4.17 2.11
CA LEU A 32 -9.89 4.81 1.19
C LEU A 32 -10.09 4.30 -0.25
N ASP A 33 -9.90 5.18 -1.22
CA ASP A 33 -9.88 4.80 -2.64
C ASP A 33 -8.58 4.09 -3.01
N GLN A 34 -7.47 4.45 -2.34
CA GLN A 34 -6.16 3.87 -2.60
C GLN A 34 -5.33 3.78 -1.32
N VAL A 35 -4.55 2.71 -1.20
CA VAL A 35 -3.56 2.52 -0.12
C VAL A 35 -2.18 2.31 -0.74
N THR A 36 -1.23 3.14 -0.31
CA THR A 36 0.18 3.01 -0.68
C THR A 36 1.02 2.53 0.49
N ALA A 37 2.03 1.71 0.23
CA ALA A 37 3.06 1.38 1.22
C ALA A 37 4.42 1.18 0.55
N ARG A 38 5.48 1.59 1.23
CA ARG A 38 6.88 1.42 0.81
C ARG A 38 7.74 1.00 2.00
N ALA A 39 8.73 0.15 1.77
CA ALA A 39 9.69 -0.31 2.78
C ALA A 39 9.03 -1.01 3.99
N VAL A 40 7.95 -1.76 3.73
CA VAL A 40 7.22 -2.57 4.74
C VAL A 40 7.28 -4.06 4.34
N SER A 41 6.84 -4.92 5.26
CA SER A 41 6.80 -6.39 5.20
C SER A 41 6.27 -7.00 3.88
N ALA A 42 6.44 -8.32 3.74
CA ALA A 42 5.94 -9.10 2.60
C ALA A 42 4.43 -8.90 2.33
N PHE A 43 4.01 -9.02 1.07
CA PHE A 43 2.64 -8.77 0.58
C PHE A 43 1.57 -9.51 1.39
N ARG A 44 1.79 -10.79 1.69
CA ARG A 44 0.89 -11.59 2.55
C ARG A 44 0.62 -10.97 3.93
N LYS A 45 1.58 -10.26 4.50
CA LYS A 45 1.46 -9.59 5.81
C LYS A 45 0.82 -8.20 5.68
N LEU A 46 0.95 -7.55 4.53
CA LEU A 46 0.33 -6.25 4.25
C LEU A 46 -1.16 -6.38 3.97
N LEU A 47 -1.61 -7.42 3.25
CA LEU A 47 -3.02 -7.58 2.88
C LEU A 47 -4.00 -7.46 4.08
N PRO A 48 -3.77 -8.11 5.24
CA PRO A 48 -4.61 -7.91 6.42
C PRO A 48 -4.65 -6.49 6.98
N LEU A 49 -3.61 -5.69 6.73
CA LEU A 49 -3.48 -4.33 7.23
C LEU A 49 -4.09 -3.31 6.26
N THR A 50 -3.97 -3.56 4.96
CA THR A 50 -4.28 -2.57 3.92
C THR A 50 -5.61 -2.81 3.22
N ALA A 51 -5.97 -4.07 2.94
CA ALA A 51 -7.21 -4.36 2.22
C ALA A 51 -8.48 -3.92 2.98
N PRO A 52 -8.59 -4.06 4.32
CA PRO A 52 -9.77 -3.61 5.06
C PRO A 52 -9.94 -2.08 5.11
N LEU A 53 -8.90 -1.32 4.76
CA LEU A 53 -8.96 0.15 4.73
C LEU A 53 -9.57 0.66 3.42
N LEU A 54 -9.68 -0.18 2.39
CA LEU A 54 -10.15 0.20 1.06
C LEU A 54 -11.67 0.11 0.95
N CYS A 55 -12.25 0.99 0.12
CA CYS A 55 -13.61 0.83 -0.38
C CYS A 55 -13.70 -0.35 -1.38
N ASP A 56 -14.93 -0.78 -1.72
CA ASP A 56 -15.13 -1.74 -2.81
C ASP A 56 -14.63 -1.13 -4.13
N GLY A 57 -13.76 -1.85 -4.83
CA GLY A 57 -13.06 -1.35 -6.03
C GLY A 57 -11.80 -0.52 -5.74
N GLY A 58 -11.45 -0.28 -4.47
CA GLY A 58 -10.25 0.47 -4.10
C GLY A 58 -8.94 -0.25 -4.46
N GLU A 59 -7.86 0.53 -4.59
CA GLU A 59 -6.59 0.06 -5.13
C GLU A 59 -5.47 -0.08 -4.08
N LEU A 60 -4.73 -1.18 -4.18
CA LEU A 60 -3.44 -1.36 -3.54
C LEU A 60 -2.34 -0.92 -4.50
N VAL A 61 -1.45 -0.02 -4.06
CA VAL A 61 -0.28 0.43 -4.83
C VAL A 61 0.96 0.33 -3.94
N LEU A 62 1.59 -0.84 -3.95
CA LEU A 62 2.59 -1.22 -2.95
C LEU A 62 3.98 -1.24 -3.60
N MET A 63 4.85 -0.34 -3.19
CA MET A 63 6.23 -0.30 -3.67
C MET A 63 7.05 -1.45 -3.07
N LYS A 64 7.62 -2.28 -3.94
CA LYS A 64 8.31 -3.53 -3.60
C LYS A 64 9.69 -3.61 -4.24
N GLY A 65 10.50 -4.52 -3.73
CA GLY A 65 11.80 -4.86 -4.31
C GLY A 65 11.70 -5.92 -5.40
N ALA A 66 12.84 -6.49 -5.77
CA ALA A 66 12.95 -7.55 -6.80
C ALA A 66 12.07 -8.78 -6.53
N ALA A 67 11.71 -9.06 -5.28
CA ALA A 67 10.89 -10.19 -4.88
C ALA A 67 9.38 -10.00 -5.11
N ALA A 68 8.93 -8.88 -5.70
CA ALA A 68 7.52 -8.54 -5.84
C ALA A 68 6.66 -9.67 -6.45
N GLN A 69 7.13 -10.31 -7.53
CA GLN A 69 6.39 -11.40 -8.17
C GLN A 69 6.26 -12.61 -7.24
N ALA A 70 7.37 -13.04 -6.63
CA ALA A 70 7.36 -14.15 -5.69
C ALA A 70 6.47 -13.87 -4.45
N GLU A 71 6.36 -12.61 -4.03
CA GLU A 71 5.44 -12.20 -2.97
C GLU A 71 3.97 -12.35 -3.37
N ILE A 72 3.60 -12.07 -4.63
CA ILE A 72 2.25 -12.31 -5.16
C ILE A 72 1.97 -13.82 -5.17
N ASP A 73 2.88 -14.60 -5.77
CA ASP A 73 2.73 -16.05 -5.92
C ASP A 73 2.58 -16.74 -4.55
N GLY A 74 3.34 -16.27 -3.54
CA GLY A 74 3.31 -16.76 -2.18
C GLY A 74 2.14 -16.29 -1.31
N ALA A 75 1.23 -15.45 -1.83
CA ALA A 75 0.12 -14.85 -1.08
C ALA A 75 -1.27 -15.28 -1.58
N ALA A 76 -1.37 -16.35 -2.36
CA ALA A 76 -2.64 -16.80 -2.97
C ALA A 76 -3.79 -16.96 -1.95
N LYS A 77 -3.49 -17.47 -0.74
CA LYS A 77 -4.48 -17.64 0.32
C LYS A 77 -5.02 -16.30 0.82
N GLU A 78 -4.13 -15.35 1.09
CA GLU A 78 -4.48 -14.01 1.55
C GLU A 78 -5.19 -13.20 0.45
N ILE A 79 -4.72 -13.29 -0.81
CA ILE A 79 -5.36 -12.66 -1.97
C ILE A 79 -6.81 -13.12 -2.07
N SER A 80 -7.07 -14.43 -1.98
CA SER A 80 -8.44 -14.97 -1.99
C SER A 80 -9.25 -14.50 -0.77
N LYS A 81 -8.68 -14.58 0.43
CA LYS A 81 -9.34 -14.19 1.69
C LYS A 81 -9.79 -12.72 1.69
N PHE A 82 -8.95 -11.83 1.19
CA PHE A 82 -9.22 -10.38 1.15
C PHE A 82 -9.81 -9.93 -0.19
N LYS A 83 -10.25 -10.87 -1.03
CA LYS A 83 -10.90 -10.61 -2.32
C LYS A 83 -10.09 -9.67 -3.22
N VAL A 84 -8.78 -9.84 -3.21
CA VAL A 84 -7.86 -9.05 -4.04
C VAL A 84 -7.88 -9.62 -5.46
N ARG A 85 -7.99 -8.74 -6.45
CA ARG A 85 -8.09 -9.07 -7.87
C ARG A 85 -7.02 -8.34 -8.67
N GLY A 86 -6.56 -8.98 -9.75
CA GLY A 86 -5.62 -8.39 -10.70
C GLY A 86 -4.30 -7.99 -10.07
N ALA A 87 -3.77 -8.78 -9.13
CA ALA A 87 -2.46 -8.50 -8.54
C ALA A 87 -1.36 -8.68 -9.60
N GLU A 88 -0.69 -7.58 -9.96
CA GLU A 88 0.38 -7.55 -10.95
C GLU A 88 1.57 -6.74 -10.47
N VAL A 89 2.76 -7.00 -11.04
CA VAL A 89 3.95 -6.19 -10.82
C VAL A 89 4.12 -5.21 -11.98
N ILE A 90 4.05 -3.92 -11.67
CA ILE A 90 4.38 -2.84 -12.58
C ILE A 90 5.84 -2.46 -12.36
N VAL A 91 6.64 -2.51 -13.44
CA VAL A 91 8.04 -2.04 -13.45
C VAL A 91 8.06 -0.60 -13.96
N LEU A 92 8.64 0.30 -13.17
CA LEU A 92 8.70 1.73 -13.45
C LEU A 92 10.15 2.19 -13.61
N GLY A 93 10.39 3.05 -14.59
CA GLY A 93 11.71 3.63 -14.87
C GLY A 93 12.63 2.75 -15.72
N GLU A 94 12.10 1.71 -16.36
CA GLU A 94 12.85 0.90 -17.33
C GLU A 94 13.37 1.79 -18.48
N GLY A 95 14.66 1.69 -18.78
CA GLY A 95 15.33 2.53 -19.78
C GLY A 95 15.59 3.99 -19.36
N ILE A 96 15.24 4.37 -18.12
CA ILE A 96 15.42 5.74 -17.59
C ILE A 96 16.29 5.74 -16.33
N LEU A 97 16.11 4.77 -15.44
CA LEU A 97 16.82 4.67 -14.16
C LEU A 97 17.81 3.51 -14.17
N ASP A 98 18.94 3.69 -13.49
CA ASP A 98 19.91 2.60 -13.25
C ASP A 98 19.31 1.47 -12.40
N GLU A 99 18.41 1.81 -11.47
CA GLU A 99 17.63 0.86 -10.68
C GLU A 99 16.13 1.13 -10.83
N VAL A 100 15.41 0.15 -11.39
CA VAL A 100 13.96 0.24 -11.61
C VAL A 100 13.18 0.08 -10.31
N THR A 101 12.05 0.78 -10.22
CA THR A 101 11.08 0.60 -9.13
C THR A 101 10.06 -0.46 -9.51
N ARG A 102 9.66 -1.31 -8.55
CA ARG A 102 8.58 -2.29 -8.73
C ARG A 102 7.41 -1.93 -7.84
N VAL A 103 6.21 -2.03 -8.38
CA VAL A 103 4.97 -1.75 -7.66
C VAL A 103 4.03 -2.93 -7.85
N ILE A 104 3.55 -3.51 -6.75
CA ILE A 104 2.41 -4.41 -6.82
C ILE A 104 1.15 -3.54 -6.91
N ARG A 105 0.38 -3.69 -7.99
CA ARG A 105 -0.94 -3.08 -8.14
C ARG A 105 -2.02 -4.15 -8.07
N ALA A 106 -3.11 -3.88 -7.34
CA ALA A 106 -4.26 -4.77 -7.26
C ALA A 106 -5.52 -4.00 -6.83
N THR A 107 -6.70 -4.60 -6.99
CA THR A 107 -8.00 -4.05 -6.53
C THR A 107 -8.65 -4.96 -5.49
N VAL A 108 -9.51 -4.42 -4.62
CA VAL A 108 -10.29 -5.19 -3.64
C VAL A 108 -11.77 -5.24 -4.05
N ARG A 109 -12.34 -6.44 -4.27
CA ARG A 109 -13.75 -6.65 -4.69
C ARG A 109 -14.29 -8.06 -4.42
#